data_AF-A0A9P8CRI3-F1
#
_entry.id   AF-A0A9P8CRI3-F1
#
_cell.length_a   1.000
_cell.length_b   1.000
_cell.length_c   1.000
_cell.angle_alpha   90.00
_cell.angle_beta   90.00
_cell.angle_gamma   90.00
#
_symmetry.space_group_name_H-M   'P 1'
#
loop_
_entity.id
_entity.type
_entity.pdbx_description
1 polymer ?
#
loop_
_entity_poly.entity_id
_entity_poly.type
_entity_poly.pdbx_seq_one_letter_code
_entity_poly.pdbx_strand_id
1 'polypeptide(L)'
;MVNIPLSSVIVVAMLTPGALSNLMINNWCGAGVSMVKSKYGNCDHGPDGRCIRDGGVPWYIPPGSGQSILSHAWDGETVSLKLSKDGSPPGVLQFEYSQTFGEWGGIWWDLSDLDGSGNGLVGTPFRNDNVGVTPTGSGSGQGTCVKIRCGAGSVCLDSYQHPDDPNTKYCPLDTGDMWLDLCMPPDLFYQQSLVVLDEKDKKNLTDTKPPPSLEYRVRPGSDHARRGGGHRMYFES
;
A
#
# COMPACT_ATOMS: atom_id res chain seq x y z
N MET A 1 -48.44 42.48 23.56
CA MET A 1 -47.06 42.04 23.27
C MET A 1 -46.97 40.59 23.71
N VAL A 2 -46.85 39.65 22.78
CA VAL A 2 -46.82 38.21 23.07
C VAL A 2 -45.36 37.76 22.96
N ASN A 3 -44.79 37.36 24.10
CA ASN A 3 -43.44 36.78 24.17
C ASN A 3 -43.49 35.35 23.61
N ILE A 4 -42.74 35.09 22.55
CA ILE A 4 -42.53 33.74 22.01
C ILE A 4 -41.20 33.22 22.58
N PRO A 5 -41.17 32.08 23.30
CA PRO A 5 -39.94 31.56 23.86
C PRO A 5 -39.05 30.96 22.76
N LEU A 6 -37.75 31.28 22.80
CA LEU A 6 -36.72 30.63 22.01
C LEU A 6 -36.73 29.13 22.34
N SER A 7 -37.12 28.30 21.36
CA SER A 7 -36.96 26.86 21.47
C SER A 7 -35.49 26.50 21.28
N SER A 8 -34.88 25.97 22.34
CA SER A 8 -33.53 25.42 22.32
C SER A 8 -33.47 24.26 21.32
N VAL A 9 -32.79 24.47 20.20
CA VAL A 9 -32.44 23.39 19.27
C VAL A 9 -31.30 22.60 19.92
N ILE A 10 -31.63 21.43 20.46
CA ILE A 10 -30.63 20.45 20.90
C ILE A 10 -30.08 19.78 19.64
N VAL A 11 -28.89 20.20 19.22
CA VAL A 11 -28.12 19.50 18.19
C VAL A 11 -27.51 18.26 18.85
N VAL A 12 -28.16 17.11 18.67
CA VAL A 12 -27.57 15.82 19.03
C VAL A 12 -26.52 15.50 17.97
N ALA A 13 -25.25 15.74 18.29
CA ALA A 13 -24.14 15.26 17.48
C ALA A 13 -24.13 13.73 17.54
N MET A 14 -24.61 13.08 16.47
CA MET A 14 -24.45 11.65 16.31
C MET A 14 -22.97 11.38 16.04
N LEU A 15 -22.27 10.81 17.02
CA LEU A 15 -20.96 10.20 16.81
C LEU A 15 -21.18 8.98 15.92
N THR A 16 -20.94 9.12 14.61
CA THR A 16 -20.84 7.97 13.74
C THR A 16 -19.66 7.13 14.22
N PRO A 17 -19.85 5.83 14.54
CA PRO A 17 -18.71 4.96 14.82
C PRO A 17 -17.80 5.00 13.59
N GLY A 18 -16.59 5.51 13.77
CA GLY A 18 -15.58 5.49 12.71
C GLY A 18 -15.43 4.06 12.25
N ALA A 19 -15.59 3.82 10.95
CA ALA A 19 -15.40 2.49 10.39
C ALA A 19 -13.98 2.03 10.74
N LEU A 20 -13.88 0.89 11.45
CA LEU A 20 -12.60 0.26 11.70
C LEU A 20 -12.03 -0.14 10.34
N SER A 21 -10.90 0.45 9.98
CA SER A 21 -10.18 0.19 8.75
C SER A 21 -9.10 -0.86 9.02
N ASN A 22 -9.07 -1.91 8.22
CA ASN A 22 -8.08 -2.98 8.33
C ASN A 22 -7.11 -2.92 7.16
N LEU A 23 -5.90 -3.45 7.38
CA LEU A 23 -5.04 -3.85 6.27
C LEU A 23 -5.26 -5.33 5.98
N MET A 24 -5.82 -5.59 4.81
CA MET A 24 -6.04 -6.93 4.26
C MET A 24 -4.84 -7.28 3.37
N ILE A 25 -4.17 -8.40 3.61
CA ILE A 25 -3.05 -8.85 2.80
C ILE A 25 -3.42 -10.15 2.12
N ASN A 26 -3.44 -10.14 0.78
CA ASN A 26 -3.68 -11.30 -0.04
C ASN A 26 -2.36 -11.82 -0.60
N ASN A 27 -1.98 -13.03 -0.19
CA ASN A 27 -0.85 -13.74 -0.75
C ASN A 27 -1.32 -14.66 -1.88
N TRP A 28 -1.29 -14.17 -3.12
CA TRP A 28 -1.57 -14.97 -4.31
C TRP A 28 -0.33 -15.73 -4.81
N CYS A 29 0.80 -15.61 -4.11
CA CYS A 29 2.03 -16.27 -4.52
C CYS A 29 1.91 -17.78 -4.36
N GLY A 30 2.71 -18.52 -5.14
CA GLY A 30 2.86 -19.97 -4.98
C GLY A 30 3.65 -20.39 -3.73
N ALA A 31 4.19 -19.42 -2.99
CA ALA A 31 5.02 -19.61 -1.80
C ALA A 31 4.50 -18.79 -0.61
N GLY A 32 4.95 -19.15 0.59
CA GLY A 32 4.63 -18.41 1.80
C GLY A 32 5.31 -17.05 1.85
N VAL A 33 4.62 -16.06 2.41
CA VAL A 33 5.17 -14.72 2.66
C VAL A 33 5.37 -14.53 4.14
N SER A 34 6.52 -14.01 4.53
CA SER A 34 6.78 -13.55 5.88
C SER A 34 6.64 -12.06 5.97
N MET A 35 6.03 -11.59 7.06
CA MET A 35 5.86 -10.17 7.34
C MET A 35 6.38 -9.85 8.74
N VAL A 36 6.99 -8.69 8.88
CA VAL A 36 7.35 -8.10 10.18
C VAL A 36 6.87 -6.66 10.25
N LYS A 37 6.61 -6.17 11.47
CA LYS A 37 6.17 -4.80 11.76
C LYS A 37 7.31 -4.03 12.40
N SER A 38 7.77 -2.97 11.75
CA SER A 38 8.76 -2.04 12.27
C SER A 38 8.08 -0.77 12.78
N LYS A 39 8.48 -0.31 13.97
CA LYS A 39 8.02 0.94 14.58
C LYS A 39 9.23 1.82 14.87
N TYR A 40 9.26 3.04 14.30
CA TYR A 40 10.29 4.06 14.54
C TYR A 40 11.75 3.59 14.36
N GLY A 41 12.01 2.60 13.50
CA GLY A 41 13.36 2.07 13.24
C GLY A 41 14.01 1.32 14.42
N ASN A 42 13.25 0.95 15.47
CA ASN A 42 13.81 0.28 16.65
C ASN A 42 14.24 -1.16 16.36
N CYS A 43 13.25 -2.01 16.05
CA CYS A 43 13.42 -3.39 15.64
C CYS A 43 12.15 -3.85 14.91
N ASP A 44 12.29 -4.94 14.18
CA ASP A 44 11.18 -5.61 13.51
C ASP A 44 10.53 -6.58 14.48
N HIS A 45 9.20 -6.63 14.52
CA HIS A 45 8.41 -7.48 15.40
C HIS A 45 7.55 -8.46 14.60
N GLY A 46 7.17 -9.56 15.25
CA GLY A 46 6.13 -10.48 14.81
C GLY A 46 4.81 -10.33 15.57
N PRO A 47 3.88 -11.31 15.47
CA PRO A 47 2.61 -11.31 16.20
C PRO A 47 2.77 -11.36 17.72
N ASP A 48 3.89 -11.89 18.22
CA ASP A 48 4.18 -11.99 19.64
C ASP A 48 4.73 -10.67 20.25
N GLY A 49 4.93 -9.65 19.42
CA GLY A 49 5.48 -8.36 19.83
C GLY A 49 6.95 -8.39 20.25
N ARG A 50 7.65 -9.52 20.09
CA ARG A 50 9.08 -9.61 20.39
C ARG A 50 9.90 -9.18 19.18
N CYS A 51 11.02 -8.50 19.42
CA CYS A 51 11.95 -8.19 18.34
C CYS A 51 12.42 -9.50 17.68
N ILE A 52 12.44 -9.56 16.35
CA ILE A 52 12.93 -10.72 15.59
C ILE A 52 14.39 -11.06 15.97
N ARG A 53 15.23 -10.03 16.19
CA ARG A 53 16.62 -10.23 16.65
C ARG A 53 16.75 -10.88 18.04
N ASP A 54 15.69 -10.81 18.85
CA ASP A 54 15.63 -11.38 20.20
C ASP A 54 14.82 -12.69 20.23
N GLY A 55 14.67 -13.34 19.06
CA GLY A 55 13.98 -14.62 18.90
C GLY A 55 12.47 -14.51 18.70
N GLY A 56 11.93 -13.32 18.37
CA GLY A 56 10.58 -13.20 17.84
C GLY A 56 10.45 -13.88 16.47
N VAL A 57 9.21 -14.23 16.10
CA VAL A 57 8.93 -14.96 14.84
C VAL A 57 8.09 -14.07 13.93
N PRO A 58 8.41 -13.93 12.63
CA PRO A 58 7.57 -13.16 11.70
C PRO A 58 6.14 -13.69 11.59
N TRP A 59 5.19 -12.84 11.18
CA TRP A 59 3.92 -13.35 10.66
C TRP A 59 4.19 -14.22 9.44
N TYR A 60 3.44 -15.31 9.31
CA TYR A 60 3.49 -16.19 8.15
C TYR A 60 2.14 -16.18 7.43
N ILE A 61 2.16 -15.86 6.15
CA ILE A 61 1.00 -15.77 5.26
C ILE A 61 1.09 -16.95 4.28
N PRO A 62 0.26 -17.98 4.43
CA PRO A 62 0.28 -19.14 3.54
C PRO A 62 0.04 -18.75 2.06
N PRO A 63 0.58 -19.54 1.10
CA PRO A 63 0.28 -19.33 -0.32
C PRO A 63 -1.22 -19.47 -0.60
N GLY A 64 -1.71 -18.68 -1.56
CA GLY A 64 -3.12 -18.67 -2.00
C GLY A 64 -4.12 -18.22 -0.93
N SER A 65 -3.68 -17.50 0.11
CA SER A 65 -4.54 -17.07 1.22
C SER A 65 -4.70 -15.55 1.27
N GLY A 66 -5.88 -15.09 1.65
CA GLY A 66 -6.12 -13.72 2.10
C GLY A 66 -6.25 -13.71 3.62
N GLN A 67 -5.48 -12.87 4.30
CA GLN A 67 -5.58 -12.69 5.74
C GLN A 67 -5.74 -11.21 6.12
N SER A 68 -6.64 -10.93 7.06
CA SER A 68 -6.59 -9.69 7.82
C SER A 68 -5.47 -9.84 8.83
N ILE A 69 -4.34 -9.18 8.58
CA ILE A 69 -3.15 -9.35 9.42
C ILE A 69 -3.09 -8.30 10.52
N LEU A 70 -3.73 -7.14 10.31
CA LEU A 70 -3.80 -6.06 11.26
C LEU A 70 -5.25 -5.57 11.36
N SER A 71 -6.00 -6.19 12.26
CA SER A 71 -7.19 -5.53 12.79
C SER A 71 -6.70 -4.34 13.61
N HIS A 72 -7.13 -3.13 13.26
CA HIS A 72 -6.58 -1.86 13.78
C HIS A 72 -5.16 -1.56 13.29
N ALA A 73 -4.93 -1.59 11.97
CA ALA A 73 -3.67 -1.13 11.40
C ALA A 73 -3.32 0.30 11.89
N TRP A 74 -4.31 1.13 12.16
CA TRP A 74 -4.13 2.54 12.49
C TRP A 74 -4.17 2.75 14.00
N ASP A 75 -3.04 2.51 14.66
CA ASP A 75 -2.81 2.70 16.11
C ASP A 75 -2.30 4.12 16.45
N GLY A 76 -2.40 5.08 15.52
CA GLY A 76 -1.85 6.43 15.67
C GLY A 76 -0.33 6.50 15.54
N GLU A 77 0.30 5.42 15.08
CA GLU A 77 1.76 5.33 14.95
C GLU A 77 2.23 5.35 13.50
N THR A 78 3.51 5.66 13.31
CA THR A 78 4.21 5.44 12.03
C THR A 78 4.79 4.04 12.00
N VAL A 79 4.38 3.26 11.00
CA VAL A 79 4.65 1.83 10.87
C VAL A 79 5.20 1.54 9.49
N SER A 80 6.20 0.67 9.43
CA SER A 80 6.64 0.01 8.20
C SER A 80 6.38 -1.49 8.30
N LEU A 81 5.55 -2.03 7.41
CA LEU A 81 5.36 -3.46 7.26
C LEU A 81 6.29 -3.98 6.18
N LYS A 82 7.17 -4.89 6.55
CA LYS A 82 8.20 -5.42 5.66
C LYS A 82 7.84 -6.84 5.27
N LEU A 83 7.67 -7.08 3.98
CA LEU A 83 7.24 -8.35 3.42
C LEU A 83 8.37 -9.00 2.63
N SER A 84 8.62 -10.29 2.88
CA SER A 84 9.61 -11.11 2.18
C SER A 84 9.02 -12.45 1.76
N LYS A 85 9.58 -13.04 0.69
CA LYS A 85 9.29 -14.43 0.30
C LYS A 85 10.15 -15.38 1.14
N ASP A 86 9.58 -16.52 1.53
CA ASP A 86 10.31 -17.68 2.08
C ASP A 86 11.11 -17.45 3.39
N GLY A 87 10.65 -16.57 4.29
CA GLY A 87 10.98 -16.67 5.71
C GLY A 87 12.32 -16.11 6.20
N SER A 88 13.12 -15.42 5.39
CA SER A 88 14.30 -14.68 5.87
C SER A 88 14.73 -13.56 4.92
N PRO A 89 15.22 -12.40 5.41
CA PRO A 89 15.78 -11.36 4.56
C PRO A 89 17.14 -11.83 3.97
N PRO A 90 17.57 -11.34 2.78
CA PRO A 90 17.41 -9.96 2.32
C PRO A 90 16.40 -9.81 1.18
N GLY A 91 15.59 -8.76 1.25
CA GLY A 91 14.40 -8.66 0.42
C GLY A 91 13.22 -8.09 1.20
N VAL A 92 12.92 -6.80 1.13
CA VAL A 92 11.62 -6.30 1.65
C VAL A 92 10.86 -5.47 0.63
N LEU A 93 9.59 -5.78 0.45
CA LEU A 93 8.60 -4.79 0.05
C LEU A 93 8.13 -4.11 1.32
N GLN A 94 8.08 -2.79 1.35
CA GLN A 94 7.56 -2.06 2.50
C GLN A 94 6.18 -1.47 2.17
N PHE A 95 5.21 -1.70 3.04
CA PHE A 95 4.00 -0.90 3.11
C PHE A 95 4.12 -0.02 4.35
N GLU A 96 4.31 1.27 4.13
CA GLU A 96 4.53 2.24 5.20
C GLU A 96 3.28 3.07 5.38
N TYR A 97 2.97 3.39 6.64
CA TYR A 97 1.85 4.27 6.92
C TYR A 97 2.01 5.03 8.24
N SER A 98 1.30 6.15 8.33
CA SER A 98 1.16 6.96 9.52
C SER A 98 -0.27 7.49 9.59
N GLN A 99 -0.84 7.48 10.80
CA GLN A 99 -2.18 8.00 11.03
C GLN A 99 -2.11 9.32 11.81
N THR A 100 -2.82 10.33 11.32
CA THR A 100 -2.99 11.62 11.99
C THR A 100 -4.45 11.85 12.36
N PHE A 101 -4.70 12.65 13.40
CA PHE A 101 -6.04 13.03 13.86
C PHE A 101 -6.21 14.55 13.85
N GLY A 102 -7.45 15.03 13.92
CA GLY A 102 -7.80 16.45 13.93
C GLY A 102 -8.24 16.97 12.55
N GLU A 103 -8.10 18.28 12.33
CA GLU A 103 -8.53 18.96 11.10
C GLU A 103 -7.92 18.36 9.82
N TRP A 104 -6.69 17.86 9.93
CA TRP A 104 -5.93 17.23 8.85
C TRP A 104 -5.71 15.72 9.12
N GLY A 105 -6.68 15.12 9.81
CA GLY A 105 -6.62 13.71 10.18
C GLY A 105 -6.85 12.78 8.99
N GLY A 106 -5.95 11.83 8.80
CA GLY A 106 -6.03 10.83 7.75
C GLY A 106 -4.95 9.76 7.87
N ILE A 107 -4.89 8.91 6.87
CA ILE A 107 -3.90 7.87 6.70
C ILE A 107 -2.95 8.33 5.59
N TRP A 108 -1.71 8.58 5.97
CA TRP A 108 -0.59 8.79 5.06
C TRP A 108 0.07 7.45 4.82
N TRP A 109 0.27 7.05 3.58
CA TRP A 109 0.79 5.73 3.28
C TRP A 109 1.56 5.69 1.97
N ASP A 110 2.43 4.71 1.84
CA ASP A 110 3.14 4.44 0.60
C ASP A 110 3.48 2.95 0.49
N LEU A 111 3.82 2.58 -0.73
CA LEU A 111 4.49 1.33 -1.03
C LEU A 111 5.93 1.69 -1.38
N SER A 112 6.88 0.89 -0.92
CA SER A 112 8.30 1.19 -1.08
C SER A 112 9.08 -0.06 -1.46
N ASP A 113 9.80 0.05 -2.58
CA ASP A 113 10.79 -0.93 -3.01
C ASP A 113 12.19 -0.58 -2.46
N LEU A 114 12.31 0.59 -1.80
CA LEU A 114 13.51 1.01 -1.11
C LEU A 114 13.80 0.03 0.03
N ASP A 115 15.08 -0.24 0.25
CA ASP A 115 15.60 -1.31 1.12
C ASP A 115 15.31 -2.74 0.66
N GLY A 116 14.69 -2.91 -0.51
CA GLY A 116 14.34 -4.20 -1.07
C GLY A 116 15.54 -5.13 -1.20
N SER A 117 16.56 -4.75 -1.97
CA SER A 117 17.74 -5.60 -2.15
C SER A 117 18.83 -5.39 -1.08
N GLY A 118 18.53 -4.59 -0.06
CA GLY A 118 19.43 -4.17 1.02
C GLY A 118 19.26 -2.68 1.34
N ASN A 119 19.79 -2.21 2.47
CA ASN A 119 19.60 -0.83 2.94
C ASN A 119 19.97 0.24 1.89
N GLY A 120 19.00 1.08 1.52
CA GLY A 120 19.08 2.10 0.48
C GLY A 120 19.04 1.56 -0.95
N LEU A 121 18.79 0.27 -1.15
CA LEU A 121 18.81 -0.37 -2.47
C LEU A 121 17.42 -0.83 -2.90
N VAL A 122 17.02 -0.41 -4.08
CA VAL A 122 15.80 -0.88 -4.74
C VAL A 122 15.93 -2.36 -5.10
N GLY A 123 14.87 -3.14 -4.88
CA GLY A 123 14.82 -4.51 -5.36
C GLY A 123 13.96 -5.41 -4.49
N THR A 124 12.67 -5.12 -4.47
CA THR A 124 11.67 -5.92 -3.75
C THR A 124 11.75 -7.41 -4.13
N PRO A 125 11.51 -8.34 -3.18
CA PRO A 125 11.38 -9.77 -3.47
C PRO A 125 10.19 -10.10 -4.39
N PHE A 126 9.32 -9.12 -4.64
CA PHE A 126 8.17 -9.22 -5.53
C PHE A 126 8.40 -8.55 -6.90
N ARG A 127 9.65 -8.26 -7.27
CA ARG A 127 9.97 -7.50 -8.50
C ARG A 127 9.40 -8.11 -9.77
N ASN A 128 9.27 -9.43 -9.81
CA ASN A 128 8.77 -10.17 -10.97
C ASN A 128 7.30 -10.57 -10.82
N ASP A 129 6.59 -9.95 -9.87
CA ASP A 129 5.21 -10.28 -9.52
C ASP A 129 4.35 -9.02 -9.61
N ASN A 130 3.05 -9.20 -9.85
CA ASN A 130 2.12 -8.08 -9.76
C ASN A 130 1.83 -7.78 -8.29
N VAL A 131 2.02 -6.54 -7.87
CA VAL A 131 1.68 -6.07 -6.54
C VAL A 131 0.71 -4.91 -6.64
N GLY A 132 -0.31 -4.87 -5.78
CA GLY A 132 -1.29 -3.79 -5.76
C GLY A 132 -1.68 -3.38 -4.35
N VAL A 133 -2.00 -2.09 -4.19
CA VAL A 133 -2.68 -1.58 -2.99
C VAL A 133 -3.99 -0.94 -3.40
N THR A 134 -5.09 -1.31 -2.76
CA THR A 134 -6.44 -0.79 -3.04
C THR A 134 -7.12 -0.27 -1.77
N PRO A 135 -7.33 1.04 -1.62
CA PRO A 135 -8.26 1.58 -0.62
C PRO A 135 -9.72 1.33 -1.06
N THR A 136 -10.62 1.01 -0.12
CA THR A 136 -11.98 0.53 -0.46
C THR A 136 -13.13 1.45 -0.05
N GLY A 137 -12.90 2.41 0.83
CA GLY A 137 -13.94 3.26 1.43
C GLY A 137 -13.85 4.72 1.00
N SER A 138 -14.19 5.63 1.92
CA SER A 138 -14.24 7.06 1.66
C SER A 138 -12.94 7.61 1.08
N GLY A 139 -13.05 8.50 0.10
CA GLY A 139 -11.92 9.09 -0.58
C GLY A 139 -11.22 8.18 -1.60
N SER A 140 -11.53 6.87 -1.66
CA SER A 140 -10.93 5.98 -2.66
C SER A 140 -11.18 6.49 -4.09
N GLY A 141 -10.12 6.60 -4.88
CA GLY A 141 -10.14 7.16 -6.23
C GLY A 141 -10.11 8.69 -6.30
N GLN A 142 -9.99 9.38 -5.16
CA GLN A 142 -9.96 10.85 -5.09
C GLN A 142 -8.61 11.36 -4.56
N GLY A 143 -8.16 12.50 -5.07
CA GLY A 143 -6.88 13.10 -4.66
C GLY A 143 -5.73 12.12 -4.84
N THR A 144 -4.95 11.89 -3.77
CA THR A 144 -3.89 10.87 -3.74
C THR A 144 -4.34 9.56 -3.10
N CYS A 145 -5.60 9.42 -2.67
CA CYS A 145 -6.15 8.16 -2.14
C CYS A 145 -6.50 7.21 -3.29
N VAL A 146 -5.50 6.78 -4.04
CA VAL A 146 -5.68 6.01 -5.27
C VAL A 146 -4.99 4.65 -5.16
N LYS A 147 -5.35 3.75 -6.07
CA LYS A 147 -4.71 2.43 -6.13
C LYS A 147 -3.26 2.56 -6.59
N ILE A 148 -2.37 1.78 -5.98
CA ILE A 148 -1.02 1.54 -6.51
C ILE A 148 -1.02 0.22 -7.26
N ARG A 149 -0.36 0.18 -8.42
CA ARG A 149 -0.19 -1.06 -9.21
C ARG A 149 1.24 -1.17 -9.75
N CYS A 150 1.97 -2.10 -9.18
CA CYS A 150 3.32 -2.46 -9.61
C CYS A 150 3.24 -3.70 -10.50
N GLY A 151 3.44 -3.51 -11.80
CA GLY A 151 3.44 -4.63 -12.75
C GLY A 151 4.71 -5.46 -12.66
N ALA A 152 4.58 -6.77 -12.83
CA ALA A 152 5.71 -7.70 -12.85
C ALA A 152 6.83 -7.24 -13.82
N GLY A 153 8.08 -7.25 -13.35
CA GLY A 153 9.27 -6.91 -14.13
C GLY A 153 9.50 -5.41 -14.36
N SER A 154 8.55 -4.56 -13.96
CA SER A 154 8.61 -3.11 -14.17
C SER A 154 9.04 -2.36 -12.91
N VAL A 155 9.63 -1.17 -13.10
CA VAL A 155 9.85 -0.23 -11.98
C VAL A 155 8.49 0.34 -11.58
N CYS A 156 8.14 0.21 -10.31
CA CYS A 156 6.87 0.71 -9.82
C CYS A 156 6.98 2.20 -9.50
N LEU A 157 6.66 3.05 -10.47
CA LEU A 157 6.80 4.51 -10.34
C LEU A 157 5.84 5.13 -9.31
N ASP A 158 4.78 4.42 -8.94
CA ASP A 158 3.84 4.84 -7.89
C ASP A 158 4.35 4.53 -6.47
N SER A 159 5.46 3.79 -6.36
CA SER A 159 6.11 3.41 -5.10
C SER A 159 7.42 4.19 -4.89
N TYR A 160 7.94 4.20 -3.67
CA TYR A 160 9.26 4.76 -3.39
C TYR A 160 10.35 3.88 -4.00
N GLN A 161 11.16 4.51 -4.84
CA GLN A 161 12.39 4.00 -5.45
C GLN A 161 13.62 4.74 -4.89
N HIS A 162 13.42 5.94 -4.33
CA HIS A 162 14.44 6.76 -3.69
C HIS A 162 13.93 7.34 -2.35
N PRO A 163 14.82 7.70 -1.41
CA PRO A 163 14.43 8.21 -0.09
C PRO A 163 13.50 9.42 -0.08
N ASP A 164 13.60 10.29 -1.09
CA ASP A 164 12.87 11.56 -1.17
C ASP A 164 11.79 11.57 -2.25
N ASP A 165 11.32 10.39 -2.68
CA ASP A 165 10.26 10.32 -3.68
C ASP A 165 8.97 10.96 -3.13
N PRO A 166 8.22 11.74 -3.93
CA PRO A 166 7.00 12.42 -3.46
C PRO A 166 5.77 11.48 -3.49
N ASN A 167 5.98 10.18 -3.28
CA ASN A 167 4.99 9.16 -3.59
C ASN A 167 4.04 8.82 -2.43
N THR A 168 4.15 9.51 -1.28
CA THR A 168 3.17 9.36 -0.20
C THR A 168 1.77 9.68 -0.67
N LYS A 169 0.85 8.79 -0.36
CA LYS A 169 -0.58 8.89 -0.61
C LYS A 169 -1.28 9.29 0.67
N TYR A 170 -2.42 9.95 0.54
CA TYR A 170 -3.27 10.35 1.65
C TYR A 170 -4.67 9.80 1.43
N CYS A 171 -5.25 9.19 2.46
CA CYS A 171 -6.65 8.80 2.51
C CYS A 171 -7.33 9.34 3.76
N PRO A 172 -8.63 9.69 3.72
CA PRO A 172 -9.42 10.00 4.91
C PRO A 172 -9.38 8.87 5.95
N LEU A 173 -9.58 9.19 7.24
CA LEU A 173 -9.61 8.18 8.31
C LEU A 173 -10.70 7.11 8.11
N ASP A 174 -11.78 7.44 7.42
CA ASP A 174 -12.89 6.54 7.08
C ASP A 174 -12.72 5.86 5.71
N THR A 175 -11.50 5.75 5.18
CA THR A 175 -11.21 5.09 3.89
C THR A 175 -11.48 3.57 3.89
N GLY A 176 -12.02 3.02 4.96
CA GLY A 176 -12.32 1.59 5.10
C GLY A 176 -11.04 0.75 5.00
N ASP A 177 -11.16 -0.47 4.50
CA ASP A 177 -10.01 -1.36 4.38
C ASP A 177 -9.05 -0.93 3.26
N MET A 178 -7.77 -1.21 3.47
CA MET A 178 -6.75 -1.22 2.42
C MET A 178 -6.39 -2.66 2.10
N TRP A 179 -6.33 -3.00 0.82
CA TRP A 179 -6.01 -4.33 0.33
C TRP A 179 -4.63 -4.32 -0.31
N LEU A 180 -3.68 -5.05 0.26
CA LEU A 180 -2.36 -5.30 -0.31
C LEU A 180 -2.36 -6.68 -0.98
N ASP A 181 -2.38 -6.70 -2.30
CA ASP A 181 -2.35 -7.90 -3.13
C ASP A 181 -0.92 -8.21 -3.56
N LEU A 182 -0.38 -9.36 -3.15
CA LEU A 182 0.94 -9.86 -3.51
C LEU A 182 0.81 -10.97 -4.56
N CYS A 183 1.62 -10.92 -5.62
CA CYS A 183 1.57 -11.87 -6.74
C CYS A 183 0.21 -11.97 -7.43
N MET A 184 -0.48 -10.83 -7.55
CA MET A 184 -1.84 -10.78 -8.08
C MET A 184 -1.93 -11.44 -9.47
N PRO A 185 -2.91 -12.34 -9.70
CA PRO A 185 -3.14 -12.92 -11.01
C PRO A 185 -3.32 -11.84 -12.09
N PRO A 186 -2.70 -11.99 -13.29
CA PRO A 186 -2.75 -10.96 -14.33
C PRO A 186 -4.17 -10.56 -14.74
N ASP A 187 -5.10 -11.51 -14.81
CA ASP A 187 -6.49 -11.27 -15.13
C ASP A 187 -7.16 -10.34 -14.10
N LEU A 188 -6.95 -10.55 -12.81
CA LEU A 188 -7.46 -9.67 -11.76
C LEU A 188 -6.75 -8.31 -11.74
N PHE A 189 -5.44 -8.30 -12.00
CA PHE A 189 -4.63 -7.09 -12.01
C PHE A 189 -5.05 -6.11 -13.12
N TYR A 190 -5.38 -6.62 -14.31
CA TYR A 190 -5.78 -5.79 -15.45
C TYR A 190 -7.30 -5.56 -15.55
N GLN A 191 -8.16 -6.46 -15.07
CA GLN A 191 -9.62 -6.28 -15.14
C GLN A 191 -10.12 -5.10 -14.30
N GLN A 192 -9.50 -4.83 -13.16
CA GLN A 192 -9.86 -3.69 -12.33
C GLN A 192 -9.54 -2.32 -12.97
N SER A 193 -8.96 -2.28 -14.17
CA SER A 193 -8.73 -1.06 -14.97
C SER A 193 -9.89 -0.75 -15.92
N LEU A 194 -10.71 -1.77 -16.26
CA LEU A 194 -11.74 -1.67 -17.31
C LEU A 194 -13.11 -1.21 -16.79
N VAL A 195 -13.27 -1.08 -15.47
CA VAL A 195 -14.54 -0.69 -14.83
C VAL A 195 -14.73 0.84 -14.77
N VAL A 196 -13.74 1.64 -15.21
CA VAL A 196 -13.85 3.11 -15.32
C VAL A 196 -14.16 3.54 -16.76
N LEU A 197 -15.06 2.83 -17.44
CA LEU A 197 -15.78 3.36 -18.60
C LEU A 197 -17.26 3.34 -18.22
N ASP A 198 -17.82 4.54 -18.08
CA ASP A 198 -19.23 4.81 -17.79
C ASP A 198 -20.13 3.95 -18.71
N GLU A 199 -21.27 3.50 -18.22
CA GLU A 199 -22.25 2.77 -19.03
C GLU A 199 -22.71 3.56 -20.27
N LYS A 200 -22.50 4.88 -20.29
CA LYS A 200 -22.70 5.73 -21.46
C LYS A 200 -21.74 5.44 -22.61
N ASP A 201 -20.53 4.92 -22.36
CA ASP A 201 -19.54 4.62 -23.40
C ASP A 201 -19.67 3.20 -23.98
N LYS A 202 -20.44 2.30 -23.34
CA LYS A 202 -20.70 0.96 -23.86
C LYS A 202 -21.43 0.96 -25.20
N LYS A 203 -22.15 2.03 -25.56
CA LYS A 203 -22.82 2.16 -26.86
C LYS A 203 -21.89 2.49 -28.03
N ASN A 204 -20.65 2.93 -27.78
CA ASN A 204 -19.67 3.23 -28.83
C ASN A 204 -18.60 2.13 -29.01
N LEU A 205 -18.62 1.07 -28.18
CA LEU A 205 -17.60 0.01 -28.21
C LEU A 205 -17.99 -1.23 -29.03
N THR A 206 -19.11 -1.19 -29.77
CA THR A 206 -19.48 -2.28 -30.69
C THR A 206 -18.94 -2.12 -32.10
N ASP A 207 -18.17 -1.04 -32.39
CA ASP A 207 -17.70 -0.73 -33.75
C ASP A 207 -16.20 -0.43 -33.87
N THR A 208 -15.41 -0.78 -32.85
CA THR A 208 -13.94 -0.68 -32.97
C THR A 208 -13.30 -2.06 -32.96
N LYS A 209 -12.81 -2.43 -34.15
CA LYS A 209 -11.93 -3.58 -34.38
C LYS A 209 -10.83 -3.61 -33.30
N PRO A 210 -10.55 -4.76 -32.67
CA PRO A 210 -9.50 -4.84 -31.66
C PRO A 210 -8.17 -4.33 -32.26
N PRO A 211 -7.39 -3.53 -31.51
CA PRO A 211 -6.08 -3.11 -31.96
C PRO A 211 -5.20 -4.35 -32.19
N PRO A 212 -4.38 -4.37 -33.25
CA PRO A 212 -3.48 -5.48 -33.50
C PRO A 212 -2.55 -5.66 -32.30
N SER A 213 -2.37 -6.91 -31.90
CA SER A 213 -1.47 -7.34 -30.83
C SER A 213 -0.09 -6.69 -31.00
N LEU A 214 0.31 -5.88 -30.03
CA LEU A 214 1.66 -5.33 -29.93
C LEU A 214 2.64 -6.48 -29.64
N GLU A 215 3.28 -7.01 -30.68
CA GLU A 215 4.47 -7.85 -30.52
C GLU A 215 5.58 -7.02 -29.87
N TYR A 216 5.93 -7.36 -28.62
CA TYR A 216 6.99 -6.70 -27.89
C TYR A 216 8.36 -7.18 -28.43
N ARG A 217 8.98 -6.38 -29.30
CA ARG A 217 10.34 -6.63 -29.78
C ARG A 217 11.34 -6.17 -28.70
N VAL A 218 11.93 -7.14 -27.99
CA VAL A 218 13.02 -6.92 -27.04
C VAL A 218 14.22 -6.30 -27.77
N ARG A 219 14.68 -5.13 -27.32
CA ARG A 219 16.01 -4.59 -27.70
C ARG A 219 17.04 -4.99 -26.65
N PRO A 220 18.23 -5.46 -27.04
CA PRO A 220 19.29 -5.81 -26.09
C PRO A 220 19.90 -4.53 -25.49
N GLY A 221 20.25 -4.66 -24.20
CA GLY A 221 20.62 -3.56 -23.32
C GLY A 221 22.00 -2.94 -23.56
N SER A 222 22.24 -1.85 -22.84
CA SER A 222 23.55 -1.21 -22.71
C SER A 222 23.84 -0.96 -21.24
N ASP A 223 24.89 -1.60 -20.76
CA ASP A 223 25.55 -1.40 -19.47
C ASP A 223 25.96 0.06 -19.25
N HIS A 224 25.74 0.59 -18.04
CA HIS A 224 26.74 1.45 -17.41
C HIS A 224 26.62 1.52 -15.90
N ALA A 225 27.79 1.59 -15.28
CA ALA A 225 28.07 1.40 -13.87
C ALA A 225 28.45 2.70 -13.16
N ARG A 226 28.42 2.63 -11.81
CA ARG A 226 29.35 3.21 -10.81
C ARG A 226 28.97 4.48 -10.00
N ARG A 227 29.16 4.29 -8.67
CA ARG A 227 29.64 5.19 -7.58
C ARG A 227 28.61 6.25 -7.11
N GLY A 228 28.38 6.50 -5.82
CA GLY A 228 29.05 6.18 -4.55
C GLY A 228 29.10 7.45 -3.71
N GLY A 229 28.55 7.44 -2.48
CA GLY A 229 28.66 8.57 -1.54
C GLY A 229 27.56 8.55 -0.47
N GLY A 230 27.89 8.08 0.73
CA GLY A 230 26.97 8.09 1.88
C GLY A 230 26.99 9.44 2.60
N HIS A 231 25.84 9.86 3.13
CA HIS A 231 25.71 10.95 4.12
C HIS A 231 24.62 10.59 5.14
N ARG A 232 24.93 10.85 6.43
CA ARG A 232 24.02 10.80 7.58
C ARG A 232 23.07 11.99 7.54
N MET A 233 21.80 11.78 7.88
CA MET A 233 20.90 12.87 8.27
C MET A 233 20.64 12.86 9.78
N TYR A 234 20.73 14.06 10.35
CA TYR A 234 20.25 14.42 11.68
C TYR A 234 18.83 14.96 11.55
N PHE A 235 17.96 14.60 12.49
CA PHE A 235 16.68 15.27 12.70
C PHE A 235 16.92 16.37 13.73
N GLU A 236 16.64 17.63 13.37
CA GLU A 236 16.39 18.68 14.37
C GLU A 236 14.87 18.81 14.58
N SER A 237 14.53 18.95 15.86
CA SER A 237 13.21 18.98 16.49
C SER A 237 12.38 20.21 16.15
#